data_AF-A0A353NNW3-F1
#
_entry.id   AF-A0A353NNW3-F1
#
_cell.length_a   1.000
_cell.length_b   1.000
_cell.length_c   1.000
_cell.angle_alpha   90.00
_cell.angle_beta   90.00
_cell.angle_gamma   90.00
#
_symmetry.space_group_name_H-M   'P 1'
#
loop_
_entity.id
_entity.type
_entity.pdbx_description
1 polymer ?
#
loop_
_entity_poly.entity_id
_entity_poly.type
_entity_poly.pdbx_seq_one_letter_code
_entity_poly.pdbx_strand_id
1 'polypeptide(L)'
;NIFIVKNGEVITSPPFLGILEGVTRNSIMEVAKEMGYSVAEKVFTRHDIFTADECFLSGTAAELVPVVKVDGRIIGEDGKPGEISKALIKEYRKLVQSEGTAI
;
A
#
# COMPACT_ATOMS: atom_id res chain seq x y z
N ASN A 1 -0.38 7.71 3.10
CA ASN A 1 -1.22 7.47 1.91
C ASN A 1 -2.00 6.16 2.04
N ILE A 2 -2.96 5.90 1.17
CA ILE A 2 -3.77 4.67 1.16
C ILE A 2 -3.52 3.90 -0.14
N PHE A 3 -3.50 2.58 0.00
CA PHE A 3 -3.39 1.63 -1.09
C PHE A 3 -4.45 0.55 -0.93
N ILE A 4 -4.95 0.06 -2.05
CA ILE A 4 -5.78 -1.13 -2.13
C ILE A 4 -5.15 -2.13 -3.10
N VAL A 5 -5.40 -3.40 -2.86
CA VAL A 5 -5.07 -4.49 -3.79
C VAL A 5 -6.37 -5.05 -4.32
N LYS A 6 -6.48 -5.13 -5.65
CA LYS A 6 -7.64 -5.67 -6.33
C LYS A 6 -7.18 -6.52 -7.51
N ASN A 7 -7.54 -7.79 -7.54
CA ASN A 7 -7.14 -8.75 -8.57
C ASN A 7 -5.61 -8.78 -8.80
N GLY A 8 -4.82 -8.65 -7.71
CA GLY A 8 -3.36 -8.63 -7.76
C GLY A 8 -2.73 -7.31 -8.24
N GLU A 9 -3.52 -6.28 -8.55
CA GLU A 9 -3.01 -4.93 -8.87
C GLU A 9 -2.97 -4.06 -7.61
N VAL A 10 -1.84 -3.40 -7.37
CA VAL A 10 -1.65 -2.41 -6.30
C VAL A 10 -2.10 -1.05 -6.80
N ILE A 11 -3.11 -0.48 -6.16
CA ILE A 11 -3.75 0.76 -6.59
C ILE A 11 -3.61 1.82 -5.50
N THR A 12 -3.23 3.03 -5.90
CA THR A 12 -3.24 4.21 -5.03
C THR A 12 -3.86 5.42 -5.73
N SER A 13 -4.32 6.40 -4.96
CA SER A 13 -4.91 7.62 -5.51
C SER A 13 -3.83 8.47 -6.20
N PRO A 14 -4.14 9.14 -7.32
CA PRO A 14 -3.21 10.03 -7.98
C PRO A 14 -3.08 11.39 -7.25
N PRO A 15 -1.91 12.06 -7.30
CA PRO A 15 -1.66 13.34 -6.60
C PRO A 15 -2.66 14.47 -6.94
N PHE A 16 -3.17 14.51 -8.17
CA PHE A 16 -4.08 15.57 -8.62
C PHE A 16 -5.43 15.61 -7.88
N LEU A 17 -5.78 14.57 -7.10
CA LEU A 17 -6.94 14.57 -6.22
C LEU A 17 -6.73 15.34 -4.91
N GLY A 18 -5.59 16.02 -4.76
CA GLY A 18 -5.26 16.80 -3.56
C GLY A 18 -4.71 15.95 -2.41
N ILE A 19 -4.20 14.75 -2.70
CA ILE A 19 -3.49 13.96 -1.70
C ILE A 19 -2.07 14.50 -1.51
N LEU A 20 -1.51 14.32 -0.32
CA LEU A 20 -0.08 14.56 -0.09
C LEU A 20 0.72 13.52 -0.89
N GLU A 21 1.66 13.97 -1.71
CA GLU A 21 2.61 13.10 -2.38
C GLU A 21 3.69 12.63 -1.39
N GLY A 22 3.44 11.49 -0.74
CA GLY A 22 4.32 10.96 0.29
C GLY A 22 5.57 10.30 -0.27
N VAL A 23 6.74 10.58 0.32
CA VAL A 23 8.00 9.90 -0.06
C VAL A 23 7.89 8.38 0.12
N THR A 24 7.38 7.91 1.27
CA THR A 24 7.13 6.48 1.53
C THR A 24 6.16 5.85 0.52
N ARG A 25 5.17 6.61 0.03
CA ARG A 25 4.26 6.12 -1.01
C ARG A 25 5.04 5.85 -2.31
N ASN A 26 5.88 6.78 -2.73
CA ASN A 26 6.67 6.64 -3.94
C ASN A 26 7.64 5.45 -3.83
N SER A 27 8.36 5.31 -2.71
CA SER A 27 9.22 4.14 -2.45
C SER A 27 8.46 2.82 -2.46
N ILE A 28 7.25 2.75 -1.87
CA ILE A 28 6.43 1.53 -1.91
C ILE A 28 6.00 1.19 -3.35
N MET A 29 5.65 2.20 -4.16
CA MET A 29 5.30 1.98 -5.57
C MET A 29 6.50 1.45 -6.37
N GLU A 30 7.70 1.93 -6.10
CA GLU A 30 8.94 1.45 -6.73
C GLU A 30 9.24 0.00 -6.31
N VAL A 31 9.25 -0.28 -5.01
CA VAL A 31 9.44 -1.65 -4.49
C VAL A 31 8.40 -2.62 -5.07
N ALA A 32 7.14 -2.22 -5.14
CA ALA A 32 6.09 -3.06 -5.71
C ALA A 32 6.34 -3.37 -7.21
N LYS A 33 6.81 -2.39 -7.99
CA LYS A 33 7.18 -2.58 -9.40
C LYS A 33 8.40 -3.51 -9.53
N GLU A 34 9.42 -3.34 -8.70
CA GLU A 34 10.63 -4.18 -8.69
C GLU A 34 10.32 -5.65 -8.34
N MET A 35 9.36 -5.87 -7.45
CA MET A 35 8.84 -7.20 -7.11
C MET A 35 7.96 -7.82 -8.22
N GLY A 36 7.69 -7.07 -9.30
CA GLY A 36 6.90 -7.53 -10.44
C GLY A 36 5.38 -7.35 -10.30
N TYR A 37 4.91 -6.61 -9.29
CA TYR A 37 3.48 -6.30 -9.16
C TYR A 37 3.05 -5.20 -10.14
N SER A 38 1.81 -5.30 -10.62
CA SER A 38 1.18 -4.18 -11.34
C SER A 38 0.85 -3.07 -10.35
N VAL A 39 1.33 -1.86 -10.63
CA VAL A 39 1.10 -0.68 -9.79
C VAL A 39 0.41 0.39 -10.63
N ALA A 40 -0.75 0.86 -10.17
CA ALA A 40 -1.51 1.88 -10.88
C ALA A 40 -1.96 3.01 -9.97
N GLU A 41 -1.86 4.23 -10.50
CA GLU A 41 -2.47 5.41 -9.91
C GLU A 41 -3.86 5.60 -10.51
N LYS A 42 -4.91 5.22 -9.77
CA LYS A 42 -6.30 5.28 -10.24
C LYS A 42 -7.17 5.97 -9.22
N VAL A 43 -8.18 6.67 -9.72
CA VAL A 43 -9.27 7.17 -8.88
C VAL A 43 -10.08 5.95 -8.44
N PHE A 44 -10.26 5.79 -7.13
CA PHE A 44 -11.10 4.75 -6.56
C PHE A 44 -12.02 5.34 -5.51
N THR A 45 -13.14 4.65 -5.28
CA THR A 45 -14.19 5.05 -4.38
C THR A 45 -14.09 4.29 -3.06
N ARG A 46 -14.90 4.70 -2.08
CA ARG A 46 -15.04 3.94 -0.84
C ARG A 46 -15.56 2.51 -1.04
N HIS A 47 -16.35 2.29 -2.10
CA HIS A 47 -16.84 0.94 -2.44
C HIS A 47 -15.70 0.03 -2.90
N ASP A 48 -14.72 0.57 -3.63
CA ASP A 48 -13.55 -0.19 -4.06
C ASP A 48 -12.72 -0.64 -2.86
N ILE A 49 -12.57 0.21 -1.83
CA ILE A 49 -11.93 -0.18 -0.57
C ILE A 49 -12.68 -1.34 0.09
N PHE A 50 -14.01 -1.25 0.21
CA PHE A 50 -14.82 -2.29 0.86
C PHE A 50 -14.82 -3.65 0.13
N THR A 51 -14.45 -3.66 -1.15
CA THR A 51 -14.40 -4.87 -1.96
C THR A 51 -12.98 -5.26 -2.32
N ALA A 52 -11.96 -4.56 -1.79
CA ALA A 52 -10.57 -4.85 -2.05
C ALA A 52 -10.16 -6.18 -1.41
N ASP A 53 -9.21 -6.86 -2.05
CA ASP A 53 -8.62 -8.09 -1.54
C ASP A 53 -7.70 -7.76 -0.35
N GLU A 54 -6.98 -6.64 -0.45
CA GLU A 54 -6.16 -6.09 0.63
C GLU A 54 -6.25 -4.57 0.67
N CYS A 55 -6.02 -3.98 1.84
CA CYS A 55 -5.89 -2.54 2.01
C CYS A 55 -4.74 -2.26 2.97
N PHE A 56 -3.96 -1.21 2.70
CA PHE A 56 -2.90 -0.78 3.60
C PHE A 56 -2.65 0.72 3.54
N LEU A 57 -2.06 1.25 4.61
CA LEU A 57 -1.63 2.63 4.72
C LEU A 57 -0.12 2.72 4.64
N SER A 58 0.37 3.85 4.16
CA SER A 58 1.79 4.20 4.20
C SER A 58 2.06 5.51 4.93
N GLY A 59 3.20 5.62 5.58
CA GLY A 59 3.71 6.87 6.14
C GLY A 59 5.08 6.69 6.76
N THR A 60 5.83 7.78 6.95
CA THR A 60 7.22 7.71 7.43
C THR A 60 7.35 7.02 8.79
N ALA A 61 6.49 7.36 9.75
CA ALA A 61 6.52 6.75 11.09
C ALA A 61 5.85 5.37 11.14
N ALA A 62 4.84 5.15 10.29
CA ALA A 62 4.02 3.94 10.30
C ALA A 62 4.55 2.85 9.35
N GLU A 63 5.54 3.18 8.52
CA GLU A 63 5.98 2.39 7.38
C GLU A 63 4.81 1.99 6.47
N LEU A 64 4.46 0.70 6.48
CA LEU A 64 3.33 0.10 5.81
C LEU A 64 2.48 -0.63 6.85
N VAL A 65 1.21 -0.21 7.01
CA VAL A 65 0.27 -0.77 7.99
C VAL A 65 -0.90 -1.42 7.27
N PRO A 66 -1.09 -2.75 7.39
CA PRO A 66 -2.26 -3.44 6.84
C PRO A 66 -3.55 -2.99 7.53
N VAL A 67 -4.59 -2.78 6.74
CA VAL A 67 -5.93 -2.42 7.18
C VAL A 67 -6.87 -3.59 6.89
N VAL A 68 -7.26 -4.30 7.95
CA VAL A 68 -8.12 -5.49 7.86
C VAL A 68 -9.60 -5.19 8.08
N LYS A 69 -9.93 -3.96 8.51
CA LYS A 69 -11.31 -3.55 8.80
C LYS A 69 -11.50 -2.05 8.56
N VAL A 70 -12.54 -1.69 7.81
CA VAL A 70 -12.93 -0.29 7.53
C VAL A 70 -14.44 -0.15 7.72
N ASP A 71 -14.90 0.85 8.48
CA ASP A 71 -16.33 1.11 8.72
C ASP A 71 -17.12 -0.13 9.18
N GLY A 72 -16.52 -0.96 10.04
CA GLY A 72 -17.16 -2.19 10.53
C GLY A 72 -17.05 -3.39 9.58
N ARG A 73 -16.61 -3.19 8.33
CA ARG A 73 -16.47 -4.24 7.31
C ARG A 73 -15.06 -4.81 7.29
N ILE A 74 -14.97 -6.13 7.20
CA ILE A 74 -13.71 -6.83 7.03
C ILE A 74 -13.22 -6.61 5.59
N ILE A 75 -11.92 -6.35 5.43
CA ILE A 75 -11.24 -6.26 4.13
C ILE A 75 -10.58 -7.61 3.85
N GLY A 76 -10.67 -8.09 2.62
CA GLY A 76 -10.28 -9.46 2.26
C GLY A 76 -11.25 -10.53 2.78
N GLU A 77 -10.86 -11.80 2.66
CA GLU A 77 -11.73 -12.93 3.00
C GLU A 77 -11.78 -13.23 4.52
N ASP A 78 -10.65 -13.07 5.22
CA ASP A 78 -10.48 -13.54 6.60
C ASP A 78 -10.10 -12.45 7.61
N GLY A 79 -10.00 -11.20 7.16
CA GLY A 79 -9.60 -10.07 8.01
C GLY A 79 -8.19 -10.18 8.55
N LYS A 80 -7.30 -10.83 7.79
CA LYS A 80 -5.87 -10.85 8.06
C LYS A 80 -5.11 -10.01 7.02
N PRO A 81 -3.89 -9.56 7.34
CA PRO A 81 -3.03 -8.98 6.33
C PRO A 81 -2.83 -9.95 5.17
N GLY A 82 -3.06 -9.49 3.95
CA GLY A 82 -2.86 -10.32 2.76
C GLY A 82 -1.38 -10.47 2.39
N GLU A 83 -1.15 -11.33 1.40
CA GLU A 83 0.20 -11.76 1.04
C GLU A 83 0.99 -10.65 0.35
N ILE A 84 0.34 -9.81 -0.47
CA ILE A 84 1.01 -8.69 -1.14
C ILE A 84 1.46 -7.65 -0.10
N SER A 85 0.58 -7.30 0.84
CA SER A 85 0.91 -6.37 1.92
C SER A 85 2.07 -6.89 2.77
N LYS A 86 2.08 -8.17 3.15
CA LYS A 86 3.19 -8.79 3.89
C LYS A 86 4.49 -8.78 3.10
N ALA A 87 4.43 -9.11 1.82
CA ALA A 87 5.60 -9.13 0.95
C ALA A 87 6.20 -7.73 0.82
N LEU A 88 5.37 -6.71 0.60
CA LEU A 88 5.79 -5.31 0.53
C LEU A 88 6.39 -4.81 1.85
N ILE A 89 5.80 -5.15 3.00
CA ILE A 89 6.39 -4.81 4.33
C ILE A 89 7.79 -5.39 4.45
N LYS A 90 7.95 -6.66 4.10
CA LYS A 90 9.22 -7.35 4.21
C LYS A 90 10.28 -6.72 3.32
N GLU A 91 9.95 -6.38 2.09
CA GLU A 91 10.91 -5.80 1.14
C GLU A 91 11.23 -4.34 1.47
N TYR A 92 10.23 -3.53 1.79
CA TYR A 92 10.43 -2.14 2.21
C TYR A 92 11.35 -2.04 3.44
N ARG A 93 11.21 -2.92 4.43
CA ARG A 93 12.09 -2.94 5.61
C ARG A 93 13.54 -3.25 5.28
N LYS A 94 13.81 -4.04 4.23
CA LYS A 94 15.19 -4.27 3.77
C LYS A 94 15.75 -3.00 3.13
N LEU A 95 14.97 -2.34 2.28
CA LEU A 95 15.37 -1.10 1.62
C LEU A 95 15.79 -0.02 2.63
N VAL A 96 14.98 0.20 3.67
CA VAL A 96 15.25 1.19 4.73
C VAL A 96 16.50 0.85 5.56
N GLN A 97 16.91 -0.43 5.60
CA GLN A 97 18.14 -0.85 6.29
C GLN A 97 19.39 -0.78 5.40
N SER A 98 19.24 -0.83 4.07
CA SER A 98 20.35 -0.79 3.12
C SER A 98 20.66 0.62 2.61
N GLU A 99 19.69 1.53 2.64
CA GLU A 99 19.81 2.87 2.07
C GLU A 99 19.68 3.96 3.12
N GLY A 100 20.58 4.94 3.08
CA GLY A 100 20.56 6.10 3.95
C GLY A 100 21.86 6.90 3.86
N THR A 101 21.79 8.20 4.13
CA THR A 101 23.00 9.03 4.27
C THR A 101 23.66 8.67 5.60
N ALA A 102 24.94 8.31 5.55
CA ALA A 102 25.73 8.05 6.76
C ALA A 102 25.76 9.30 7.64
N ILE A 103 25.57 9.10 8.95
CA ILE A 103 25.49 10.15 9.97
C ILE A 103 26.84 10.32 10.65
#